data_AF-A0A961B5J7-F1
#
_entry.id   AF-A0A961B5J7-F1
#
_cell.length_a   1.000
_cell.length_b   1.000
_cell.length_c   1.000
_cell.angle_alpha   90.00
_cell.angle_beta   90.00
_cell.angle_gamma   90.00
#
_symmetry.space_group_name_H-M   'P 1'
#
loop_
_entity.id
_entity.type
_entity.pdbx_description
1 polymer ?
#
loop_
_entity_poly.entity_id
_entity_poly.type
_entity_poly.pdbx_seq_one_letter_code
_entity_poly.pdbx_strand_id
1 'polypeptide(L)'
;MVVALVSAHAPSARALDYEKDVMPVLMAKCADCHSTKAEKVKGGLKFDDPKHFQSRFSKNDVVIPGNWDESYLFVTLFRPSDAKEVMPPKGKGERLNLDELRLVMQWITEGAPINGDKGKTGTMPENIEDLLLDLPPDTAAKLREELAVKAEAGEPAGDASAAPAMRTWTNRQGRSIRAELVRVEGAIAVLKTEDGKEYRYPIADLSDESRARLGKAVPQ
;
A
#
# COMPACT_ATOMS: atom_id res chain seq x y z
N MET A 1 24.66 33.21 -16.03
CA MET A 1 23.36 32.59 -15.71
C MET A 1 23.57 31.08 -15.71
N VAL A 2 23.61 30.44 -14.55
CA VAL A 2 23.77 28.98 -14.43
C VAL A 2 22.50 28.47 -13.77
N VAL A 3 21.65 27.80 -14.55
CA VAL A 3 20.43 27.16 -14.05
C VAL A 3 20.85 25.79 -13.53
N ALA A 4 20.92 25.65 -12.20
CA ALA A 4 21.09 24.35 -11.56
C ALA A 4 19.72 23.66 -11.45
N LEU A 5 19.52 22.58 -12.20
CA LEU A 5 18.38 21.69 -12.00
C LEU A 5 18.63 20.88 -10.72
N VAL A 6 17.80 21.07 -9.70
CA VAL A 6 17.74 20.19 -8.54
C VAL A 6 16.72 19.10 -8.84
N SER A 7 17.19 17.91 -9.17
CA SER A 7 16.35 16.71 -9.26
C SER A 7 15.94 16.26 -7.86
N ALA A 8 14.65 16.30 -7.56
CA ALA A 8 14.08 15.69 -6.38
C ALA A 8 14.15 14.15 -6.51
N HIS A 9 14.90 13.50 -5.62
CA HIS A 9 14.82 12.05 -5.44
C HIS A 9 13.69 11.73 -4.48
N ALA A 10 12.58 11.17 -4.99
CA ALA A 10 11.57 10.54 -4.16
C ALA A 10 12.21 9.37 -3.37
N PRO A 11 11.81 9.14 -2.11
CA PRO A 11 12.25 7.97 -1.38
C PRO A 11 11.79 6.73 -2.15
N SER A 12 12.74 5.91 -2.61
CA SER A 12 12.43 4.66 -3.27
C SER A 12 11.76 3.76 -2.24
N ALA A 13 10.45 3.57 -2.35
CA ALA A 13 9.79 2.45 -1.70
C ALA A 13 10.61 1.18 -2.04
N ARG A 14 10.99 0.41 -1.01
CA ARG A 14 11.72 -0.84 -1.21
C ARG A 14 10.84 -1.74 -2.07
N ALA A 15 11.39 -2.33 -3.11
CA ALA A 15 10.69 -3.32 -3.92
C ALA A 15 10.16 -4.45 -3.02
N LEU A 16 8.93 -4.88 -3.28
CA LEU A 16 8.29 -5.95 -2.52
C LEU A 16 9.04 -7.26 -2.72
N ASP A 17 9.13 -8.05 -1.65
CA ASP A 17 9.75 -9.36 -1.64
C ASP A 17 8.64 -10.41 -1.49
N TYR A 18 8.55 -11.35 -2.44
CA TYR A 18 7.48 -12.36 -2.41
C TYR A 18 7.44 -13.13 -1.11
N GLU A 19 8.58 -13.65 -0.62
CA GLU A 19 8.60 -14.55 0.54
C GLU A 19 8.29 -13.79 1.84
N LYS A 20 8.68 -12.51 1.93
CA LYS A 20 8.50 -11.70 3.15
C LYS A 20 7.19 -10.94 3.19
N ASP A 21 6.74 -10.43 2.05
CA ASP A 21 5.63 -9.47 1.99
C ASP A 21 4.35 -10.12 1.43
N VAL A 22 4.45 -10.96 0.40
CA VAL A 22 3.28 -11.46 -0.36
C VAL A 22 2.84 -12.87 0.07
N MET A 23 3.80 -13.77 0.23
CA MET A 23 3.57 -15.16 0.59
C MET A 23 2.84 -15.29 1.93
N PRO A 24 3.15 -14.52 3.01
CA PRO A 24 2.40 -14.62 4.25
C PRO A 24 0.93 -14.26 4.09
N VAL A 25 0.61 -13.26 3.26
CA VAL A 25 -0.76 -12.83 2.95
C VAL A 25 -1.54 -13.94 2.23
N LEU A 26 -0.94 -14.55 1.21
CA LEU A 26 -1.56 -15.66 0.48
C LEU A 26 -1.70 -16.91 1.37
N MET A 27 -0.67 -17.23 2.16
CA MET A 27 -0.65 -18.40 3.02
C MET A 27 -1.64 -18.30 4.17
N ALA A 28 -1.93 -17.10 4.68
CA ALA A 28 -2.92 -16.92 5.73
C ALA A 28 -4.33 -17.37 5.31
N LYS A 29 -4.68 -17.29 4.02
CA LYS A 29 -6.06 -17.53 3.54
C LYS A 29 -6.21 -18.63 2.51
N CYS A 30 -5.11 -19.11 1.92
CA CYS A 30 -5.15 -20.04 0.79
C CYS A 30 -4.37 -21.35 1.02
N ALA A 31 -3.66 -21.49 2.14
CA ALA A 31 -2.76 -22.62 2.39
C ALA A 31 -3.46 -23.99 2.39
N ASP A 32 -4.74 -24.05 2.77
CA ASP A 32 -5.53 -25.31 2.83
C ASP A 32 -5.59 -26.04 1.48
N CYS A 33 -5.47 -25.31 0.37
CA CYS A 33 -5.56 -25.84 -1.00
C CYS A 33 -4.34 -25.52 -1.88
N HIS A 34 -3.56 -24.50 -1.53
CA HIS A 34 -2.45 -23.98 -2.35
C HIS A 34 -1.11 -23.99 -1.59
N SER A 35 -0.87 -25.03 -0.79
CA SER A 35 0.42 -25.25 -0.12
C SER A 35 0.97 -26.64 -0.41
N THR A 36 2.27 -26.84 -0.18
CA THR A 36 2.93 -28.15 -0.20
C THR A 36 2.35 -29.12 0.83
N LYS A 37 1.67 -28.61 1.86
CA LYS A 37 1.06 -29.39 2.94
C LYS A 37 -0.43 -29.65 2.74
N ALA A 38 -1.04 -29.11 1.69
CA ALA A 38 -2.45 -29.32 1.39
C ALA A 38 -2.71 -30.81 1.06
N GLU A 39 -3.78 -31.38 1.61
CA GLU A 39 -4.21 -32.76 1.29
C GLU A 39 -4.44 -32.93 -0.23
N LYS A 40 -4.96 -31.89 -0.87
CA LYS A 40 -5.11 -31.82 -2.33
C LYS A 40 -4.71 -30.44 -2.85
N VAL A 41 -3.56 -30.39 -3.52
CA VAL A 41 -3.08 -29.17 -4.20
C VAL A 41 -3.97 -28.83 -5.39
N LYS A 42 -4.73 -27.74 -5.28
CA LYS A 42 -5.64 -27.28 -6.34
C LYS A 42 -4.86 -26.57 -7.45
N GLY A 43 -5.18 -26.88 -8.71
CA GLY A 43 -4.52 -26.30 -9.88
C GLY A 43 -3.02 -26.58 -9.98
N GLY A 44 -2.49 -27.50 -9.16
CA GLY A 44 -1.05 -27.72 -9.04
C GLY A 44 -0.28 -26.48 -8.57
N LEU A 45 -0.95 -25.51 -7.92
CA LEU A 45 -0.38 -24.22 -7.51
C LEU A 45 -0.03 -24.26 -6.02
N LYS A 46 1.23 -23.94 -5.69
CA LYS A 46 1.77 -23.93 -4.32
C LYS A 46 2.42 -22.57 -4.06
N PHE A 47 1.93 -21.82 -3.08
CA PHE A 47 2.46 -20.49 -2.72
C PHE A 47 3.65 -20.56 -1.77
N ASP A 48 3.78 -21.63 -0.99
CA ASP A 48 4.90 -21.89 -0.07
C ASP A 48 6.12 -22.53 -0.76
N ASP A 49 6.10 -22.66 -2.08
CA ASP A 49 7.20 -23.13 -2.91
C ASP A 49 7.53 -22.04 -3.95
N PRO A 50 8.34 -21.03 -3.60
CA PRO A 50 8.58 -19.86 -4.43
C PRO A 50 9.14 -20.20 -5.81
N LYS A 51 9.99 -21.23 -5.91
CA LYS A 51 10.54 -21.70 -7.19
C LYS A 51 9.46 -22.30 -8.07
N HIS A 52 8.61 -23.15 -7.50
CA HIS A 52 7.45 -23.70 -8.21
C HIS A 52 6.50 -22.59 -8.64
N PHE A 53 6.18 -21.65 -7.74
CA PHE A 53 5.27 -20.56 -8.04
C PHE A 53 5.81 -19.65 -9.16
N GLN A 54 7.09 -19.30 -9.12
CA GLN A 54 7.75 -18.53 -10.17
C GLN A 54 7.67 -19.22 -11.55
N SER A 55 7.71 -20.56 -11.59
CA SER A 55 7.56 -21.31 -12.85
C SER A 55 6.16 -21.16 -13.49
N ARG A 56 5.18 -20.65 -12.74
CA ARG A 56 3.82 -20.34 -13.20
C ARG A 56 3.69 -18.90 -13.69
N PHE A 57 4.80 -18.20 -13.92
CA PHE A 57 4.80 -16.82 -14.40
C PHE A 57 4.99 -16.81 -15.91
N SER A 58 3.95 -16.43 -16.65
CA SER A 58 4.02 -16.29 -18.11
C SER A 58 2.82 -15.48 -18.60
N LYS A 59 2.84 -15.05 -19.86
CA LYS A 59 1.76 -14.28 -20.48
C LYS A 59 0.38 -14.94 -20.45
N ASN A 60 0.30 -16.27 -20.27
CA ASN A 60 -0.96 -17.02 -20.26
C ASN A 60 -1.07 -17.94 -19.03
N ASP A 61 -0.50 -17.54 -17.90
CA ASP A 61 -0.45 -18.36 -16.68
C ASP A 61 -0.87 -17.55 -15.44
N VAL A 62 -0.58 -18.06 -14.24
CA VAL A 62 -1.11 -17.56 -12.97
C VAL A 62 -0.71 -16.10 -12.70
N VAL A 63 0.52 -15.71 -13.02
CA VAL A 63 0.99 -14.32 -12.89
C VAL A 63 1.62 -13.86 -14.20
N ILE A 64 1.23 -12.68 -14.64
CA ILE A 64 1.83 -11.95 -15.76
C ILE A 64 2.60 -10.78 -15.15
N PRO A 65 3.95 -10.87 -15.03
CA PRO A 65 4.75 -9.78 -14.48
C PRO A 65 4.47 -8.44 -15.19
N GLY A 66 4.10 -7.44 -14.40
CA GLY A 66 3.75 -6.09 -14.85
C GLY A 66 2.27 -5.88 -15.17
N ASN A 67 1.50 -6.95 -15.40
CA ASN A 67 0.09 -6.86 -15.80
C ASN A 67 -0.78 -7.52 -14.73
N TRP A 68 -1.06 -6.79 -13.66
CA TRP A 68 -1.84 -7.30 -12.54
C TRP A 68 -3.30 -7.59 -12.90
N ASP A 69 -3.89 -6.79 -13.78
CA ASP A 69 -5.27 -6.86 -14.25
C ASP A 69 -5.53 -8.05 -15.19
N GLU A 70 -4.52 -8.46 -15.95
CA GLU A 70 -4.56 -9.67 -16.78
C GLU A 70 -4.09 -10.93 -16.03
N SER A 71 -3.48 -10.79 -14.85
CA SER A 71 -2.97 -11.92 -14.07
C SER A 71 -4.11 -12.75 -13.45
N TYR A 72 -4.19 -14.03 -13.80
CA TYR A 72 -5.23 -14.93 -13.29
C TYR A 72 -5.30 -14.97 -11.75
N LEU A 73 -4.15 -14.88 -11.08
CA LEU A 73 -4.08 -14.77 -9.62
C LEU A 73 -4.91 -13.58 -9.11
N PHE A 74 -4.64 -12.37 -9.57
CA PHE A 74 -5.33 -11.18 -9.08
C PHE A 74 -6.81 -11.20 -9.48
N VAL A 75 -7.09 -11.59 -10.73
CA VAL A 75 -8.47 -11.71 -11.25
C VAL A 75 -9.31 -12.65 -10.39
N THR A 76 -8.78 -13.79 -9.96
CA THR A 76 -9.51 -14.74 -9.09
C THR A 76 -9.68 -14.24 -7.65
N LEU A 77 -8.69 -13.48 -7.14
CA LEU A 77 -8.75 -12.85 -5.80
C LEU A 77 -9.77 -11.70 -5.74
N PHE A 78 -9.99 -11.00 -6.85
CA PHE A 78 -10.80 -9.77 -6.93
C PHE A 78 -12.26 -9.99 -7.38
N ARG A 79 -12.56 -11.13 -8.00
CA ARG A 79 -13.90 -11.49 -8.54
C ARG A 79 -15.06 -11.39 -7.53
N PRO A 80 -16.33 -11.30 -7.98
CA PRO A 80 -17.49 -11.41 -7.10
C PRO A 80 -17.48 -12.72 -6.31
N SER A 81 -17.98 -12.73 -5.07
CA SER A 81 -17.91 -13.93 -4.20
C SER A 81 -18.75 -15.13 -4.66
N ASP A 82 -19.70 -14.89 -5.56
CA ASP A 82 -20.56 -15.88 -6.20
C ASP A 82 -20.09 -16.23 -7.63
N ALA A 83 -19.08 -15.53 -8.15
CA ALA A 83 -18.52 -15.80 -9.46
C ALA A 83 -17.82 -17.16 -9.48
N LYS A 84 -17.81 -17.78 -10.67
CA LYS A 84 -17.01 -18.97 -10.90
C LYS A 84 -15.53 -18.64 -10.75
N GLU A 85 -14.78 -19.60 -10.22
CA GLU A 85 -13.32 -19.54 -10.05
C GLU A 85 -12.84 -18.44 -9.10
N VAL A 86 -13.73 -17.84 -8.31
CA VAL A 86 -13.34 -16.92 -7.23
C VAL A 86 -12.55 -17.66 -6.15
N MET A 87 -11.54 -16.99 -5.61
CA MET A 87 -10.70 -17.50 -4.53
C MET A 87 -10.76 -16.60 -3.27
N PRO A 88 -10.87 -17.21 -2.07
CA PRO A 88 -11.23 -18.61 -1.84
C PRO A 88 -12.66 -18.92 -2.32
N PRO A 89 -12.97 -20.19 -2.65
CA PRO A 89 -14.34 -20.58 -2.98
C PRO A 89 -15.30 -20.26 -1.83
N LYS A 90 -16.57 -20.04 -2.14
CA LYS A 90 -17.59 -19.72 -1.14
C LYS A 90 -17.57 -20.71 0.04
N GLY A 91 -17.38 -20.18 1.24
CA GLY A 91 -17.34 -20.97 2.49
C GLY A 91 -16.06 -21.79 2.70
N LYS A 92 -14.98 -21.53 1.93
CA LYS A 92 -13.69 -22.25 2.02
C LYS A 92 -12.54 -21.40 2.56
N GLY A 93 -12.80 -20.18 3.01
CA GLY A 93 -11.80 -19.30 3.60
C GLY A 93 -12.23 -17.85 3.59
N GLU A 94 -11.46 -17.02 4.27
CA GLU A 94 -11.62 -15.57 4.25
C GLU A 94 -10.99 -14.97 2.99
N ARG A 95 -11.58 -13.89 2.48
CA ARG A 95 -11.01 -13.18 1.32
C ARG A 95 -9.91 -12.22 1.75
N LEU A 96 -9.02 -11.87 0.84
CA LEU A 96 -8.10 -10.76 1.07
C LEU A 96 -8.90 -9.46 1.24
N ASN A 97 -8.47 -8.62 2.19
CA ASN A 97 -8.96 -7.26 2.34
C ASN A 97 -8.31 -6.33 1.31
N LEU A 98 -8.69 -5.06 1.32
CA LEU A 98 -8.18 -4.08 0.35
C LEU A 98 -6.65 -3.97 0.33
N ASP A 99 -6.03 -3.83 1.49
CA ASP A 99 -4.58 -3.57 1.59
C ASP A 99 -3.79 -4.79 1.15
N GLU A 100 -4.29 -5.98 1.47
CA GLU A 100 -3.73 -7.26 1.02
C GLU A 100 -3.84 -7.42 -0.50
N LEU A 101 -5.00 -7.08 -1.09
CA LEU A 101 -5.17 -7.04 -2.56
C LEU A 101 -4.22 -6.04 -3.20
N ARG A 102 -4.09 -4.84 -2.60
CA ARG A 102 -3.21 -3.76 -3.07
C ARG A 102 -1.75 -4.20 -3.06
N LEU A 103 -1.33 -4.92 -2.02
CA LEU A 103 0.01 -5.49 -1.90
C LEU A 103 0.28 -6.52 -3.01
N VAL A 104 -0.67 -7.44 -3.27
CA VAL A 104 -0.53 -8.43 -4.36
C VAL A 104 -0.47 -7.73 -5.72
N MET A 105 -1.35 -6.75 -5.95
CA MET A 105 -1.37 -5.93 -7.17
C MET A 105 -0.04 -5.24 -7.40
N GLN A 106 0.44 -4.49 -6.40
CA GLN A 106 1.71 -3.77 -6.48
C GLN A 106 2.88 -4.71 -6.76
N TRP A 107 2.94 -5.86 -6.09
CA TRP A 107 3.99 -6.85 -6.33
C TRP A 107 3.96 -7.36 -7.78
N ILE A 108 2.79 -7.67 -8.35
CA ILE A 108 2.70 -8.07 -9.76
C ILE A 108 3.15 -6.93 -10.67
N THR A 109 2.71 -5.70 -10.40
CA THR A 109 3.09 -4.50 -11.17
C THR A 109 4.59 -4.22 -11.12
N GLU A 110 5.26 -4.50 -10.01
CA GLU A 110 6.72 -4.41 -9.85
C GLU A 110 7.48 -5.51 -10.61
N GLY A 111 6.78 -6.33 -11.40
CA GLY A 111 7.33 -7.42 -12.18
C GLY A 111 7.39 -8.73 -11.41
N ALA A 112 6.56 -8.89 -10.38
CA ALA A 112 6.45 -10.09 -9.56
C ALA A 112 7.82 -10.60 -9.05
N PRO A 113 8.63 -9.75 -8.37
CA PRO A 113 9.96 -10.13 -7.93
C PRO A 113 9.93 -11.34 -6.98
N ILE A 114 10.76 -12.35 -7.27
CA ILE A 114 11.06 -13.49 -6.38
C ILE A 114 12.57 -13.56 -6.21
N ASN A 115 13.07 -13.45 -4.98
CA ASN A 115 14.51 -13.54 -4.66
C ASN A 115 15.41 -12.59 -5.48
N GLY A 116 14.88 -11.43 -5.89
CA GLY A 116 15.60 -10.43 -6.69
C GLY A 116 15.42 -10.58 -8.22
N ASP A 117 14.90 -11.72 -8.69
CA ASP A 117 14.54 -11.92 -10.09
C ASP A 117 13.18 -11.27 -10.35
N LYS A 118 13.13 -10.32 -11.29
CA LYS A 118 11.90 -9.62 -11.67
C LYS A 118 11.65 -9.70 -13.17
N GLY A 119 10.37 -9.80 -13.53
CA GLY A 119 9.89 -9.64 -14.88
C GLY A 119 9.74 -8.17 -15.28
N LYS A 120 8.90 -7.93 -16.29
CA LYS A 120 8.59 -6.57 -16.75
C LYS A 120 7.75 -5.85 -15.70
N THR A 121 8.04 -4.58 -15.47
CA THR A 121 7.23 -3.72 -14.62
C THR A 121 6.08 -3.10 -15.42
N GLY A 122 4.95 -2.86 -14.78
CA GLY A 122 3.82 -2.12 -15.34
C GLY A 122 3.51 -0.85 -14.57
N THR A 123 2.28 -0.38 -14.70
CA THR A 123 1.80 0.87 -14.10
C THR A 123 0.68 0.57 -13.10
N MET A 124 0.77 1.18 -11.92
CA MET A 124 -0.29 1.15 -10.93
C MET A 124 -1.40 2.15 -11.32
N PRO A 125 -2.67 1.85 -11.02
CA PRO A 125 -3.71 2.87 -11.12
C PRO A 125 -3.41 4.04 -10.16
N GLU A 126 -3.71 5.28 -10.58
CA GLU A 126 -3.37 6.49 -9.82
C GLU A 126 -4.21 6.64 -8.54
N ASN A 127 -5.41 6.08 -8.51
CA ASN A 127 -6.26 6.04 -7.33
C ASN A 127 -6.94 4.66 -7.21
N ILE A 128 -7.36 4.33 -6.00
CA ILE A 128 -8.03 3.06 -5.73
C ILE A 128 -9.47 3.10 -6.21
N GLU A 129 -10.11 4.27 -6.18
CA GLU A 129 -11.49 4.48 -6.60
C GLU A 129 -11.74 4.10 -8.07
N ASP A 130 -10.75 4.28 -8.94
CA ASP A 130 -10.75 3.85 -10.35
C ASP A 130 -10.68 2.33 -10.44
N LEU A 131 -9.95 1.69 -9.52
CA LEU A 131 -10.01 0.23 -9.35
C LEU A 131 -11.37 -0.21 -8.77
N LEU A 132 -12.01 0.61 -7.92
CA LEU A 132 -13.35 0.34 -7.36
C LEU A 132 -14.49 0.53 -8.36
N LEU A 133 -14.27 1.24 -9.46
CA LEU A 133 -15.28 1.47 -10.49
C LEU A 133 -15.53 0.21 -11.32
N ASP A 134 -14.50 -0.61 -11.52
CA ASP A 134 -14.59 -1.91 -12.18
C ASP A 134 -14.89 -3.06 -11.20
N LEU A 135 -15.09 -2.76 -9.91
CA LEU A 135 -15.43 -3.75 -8.89
C LEU A 135 -16.89 -4.23 -8.98
N PRO A 136 -17.12 -5.52 -8.73
CA PRO A 136 -18.47 -6.04 -8.47
C PRO A 136 -19.14 -5.32 -7.28
N PRO A 137 -20.47 -5.07 -7.32
CA PRO A 137 -21.17 -4.28 -6.32
C PRO A 137 -20.96 -4.77 -4.88
N ASP A 138 -20.96 -6.09 -4.65
CA ASP A 138 -20.81 -6.67 -3.31
C ASP A 138 -19.40 -6.50 -2.76
N THR A 139 -18.38 -6.60 -3.63
CA THR A 139 -16.98 -6.36 -3.26
C THR A 139 -16.79 -4.87 -3.02
N ALA A 140 -17.27 -4.00 -3.92
CA ALA A 140 -17.20 -2.56 -3.76
C ALA A 140 -17.97 -2.07 -2.51
N ALA A 141 -19.10 -2.68 -2.17
CA ALA A 141 -19.90 -2.35 -0.99
C ALA A 141 -19.18 -2.71 0.31
N LYS A 142 -18.67 -3.94 0.43
CA LYS A 142 -17.83 -4.34 1.57
C LYS A 142 -16.59 -3.47 1.69
N LEU A 143 -16.02 -3.07 0.56
CA LEU A 143 -14.82 -2.24 0.55
C LEU A 143 -15.10 -0.80 0.94
N ARG A 144 -16.24 -0.24 0.50
CA ARG A 144 -16.73 1.06 0.98
C ARG A 144 -17.05 1.00 2.46
N GLU A 145 -17.60 -0.11 2.95
CA GLU A 145 -17.85 -0.33 4.38
C GLU A 145 -16.53 -0.44 5.16
N GLU A 146 -15.56 -1.23 4.71
CA GLU A 146 -14.23 -1.34 5.35
C GLU A 146 -13.46 -0.01 5.32
N LEU A 147 -13.54 0.75 4.22
CA LEU A 147 -12.96 2.09 4.12
C LEU A 147 -13.69 3.09 5.02
N ALA A 148 -15.02 3.01 5.13
CA ALA A 148 -15.78 3.83 6.06
C ALA A 148 -15.44 3.48 7.51
N VAL A 149 -15.40 2.19 7.85
CA VAL A 149 -14.99 1.70 9.18
C VAL A 149 -13.55 2.09 9.49
N LYS A 150 -12.61 2.06 8.54
CA LYS A 150 -11.24 2.59 8.74
C LYS A 150 -11.18 4.11 8.85
N ALA A 151 -12.09 4.84 8.21
CA ALA A 151 -12.23 6.28 8.37
C ALA A 151 -12.84 6.66 9.74
N GLU A 152 -13.68 5.80 10.32
CA GLU A 152 -14.33 6.02 11.62
C GLU A 152 -13.52 5.45 12.81
N ALA A 153 -12.85 4.30 12.63
CA ALA A 153 -11.96 3.67 13.60
C ALA A 153 -10.55 4.24 13.46
N GLY A 154 -10.34 5.43 14.02
CA GLY A 154 -9.02 6.07 14.03
C GLY A 154 -7.97 5.32 14.86
N GLU A 155 -7.36 4.27 14.30
CA GLU A 155 -6.14 3.61 14.80
C GLU A 155 -5.06 3.52 13.69
N PRO A 156 -3.76 3.66 14.05
CA PRO A 156 -2.79 4.33 13.20
C PRO A 156 -2.04 3.35 12.30
N ALA A 157 -2.37 3.33 11.01
CA ALA A 157 -1.35 3.10 10.00
C ALA A 157 -0.50 4.39 9.94
N GLY A 158 0.81 4.23 10.12
CA GLY A 158 1.78 5.33 10.12
C GLY A 158 1.52 6.30 8.98
N ASP A 159 1.27 7.55 9.36
CA ASP A 159 0.95 8.66 8.48
C ASP A 159 2.12 8.93 7.52
N ALA A 160 1.91 8.52 6.28
CA ALA A 160 2.59 9.05 5.11
C ALA A 160 1.61 9.04 3.94
N SER A 161 0.50 9.79 4.04
CA SER A 161 -0.16 10.35 2.85
C SER A 161 -1.31 11.30 3.22
N ALA A 162 -0.98 12.43 3.85
CA ALA A 162 -1.68 13.67 3.54
C ALA A 162 -0.67 14.58 2.83
N ALA A 163 -0.78 14.69 1.51
CA ALA A 163 0.03 15.63 0.76
C ALA A 163 -0.11 17.06 1.33
N PRO A 164 0.96 17.86 1.29
CA PRO A 164 1.19 18.92 2.25
C PRO A 164 0.51 20.23 1.87
N ALA A 165 -0.57 20.59 2.55
CA ALA A 165 -1.00 21.97 2.52
C ALA A 165 0.04 22.81 3.29
N MET A 166 0.71 23.76 2.60
CA MET A 166 1.43 24.84 3.27
C MET A 166 0.51 25.50 4.30
N ARG A 167 1.00 25.61 5.52
CA ARG A 167 0.24 26.20 6.63
C ARG A 167 1.10 27.23 7.35
N THR A 168 0.43 28.12 8.07
CA THR A 168 1.09 29.08 8.95
C THR A 168 1.39 28.39 10.28
N TRP A 169 2.67 28.30 10.61
CA TRP A 169 3.17 27.80 11.90
C TRP A 169 3.62 28.97 12.74
N THR A 170 3.08 29.08 13.95
CA THR A 170 3.34 30.18 14.86
C THR A 170 4.00 29.66 16.12
N ASN A 171 5.04 30.34 16.59
CA ASN A 171 5.67 30.02 17.87
C ASN A 171 5.00 30.76 19.04
N ARG A 172 5.39 30.43 20.28
CA ARG A 172 4.89 31.09 21.50
C ARG A 172 5.22 32.59 21.59
N GLN A 173 6.20 33.06 20.81
CA GLN A 173 6.56 34.47 20.70
C GLN A 173 5.74 35.21 19.62
N GLY A 174 4.77 34.53 18.98
CA GLY A 174 3.93 35.10 17.92
C GLY A 174 4.61 35.22 16.55
N ARG A 175 5.80 34.63 16.36
CA ARG A 175 6.48 34.61 15.06
C ARG A 175 5.94 33.48 14.21
N SER A 176 5.57 33.79 12.98
CA SER A 176 4.95 32.84 12.06
C SER A 176 5.79 32.58 10.81
N ILE A 177 5.74 31.34 10.30
CA ILE A 177 6.30 30.94 9.01
C ILE A 177 5.25 30.21 8.18
N ARG A 178 5.33 30.28 6.84
CA ARG A 178 4.59 29.37 5.97
C ARG A 178 5.46 28.15 5.66
N ALA A 179 5.00 27.00 6.09
CA ALA A 179 5.69 25.74 5.89
C ALA A 179 4.72 24.56 5.81
N GLU A 180 5.17 23.50 5.16
CA GLU A 180 4.60 22.16 5.17
C GLU A 180 5.09 21.41 6.40
N LEU A 181 4.23 20.63 7.08
CA LEU A 181 4.70 19.64 8.06
C LEU A 181 5.19 18.42 7.29
N VAL A 182 6.48 18.13 7.39
CA VAL A 182 7.08 16.95 6.76
C VAL A 182 6.91 15.72 7.64
N ARG A 183 7.21 15.84 8.94
CA ARG A 183 7.14 14.76 9.93
C ARG A 183 7.29 15.29 11.35
N VAL A 184 6.95 14.47 12.34
CA VAL A 184 7.27 14.70 13.77
C VAL A 184 8.27 13.65 14.24
N GLU A 185 9.37 14.10 14.84
CA GLU A 185 10.42 13.27 15.42
C GLU A 185 10.49 13.51 16.92
N GLY A 186 9.78 12.68 17.70
CA GLY A 186 9.68 12.85 19.15
C GLY A 186 9.08 14.21 19.52
N ALA A 187 9.87 15.08 20.14
CA ALA A 187 9.46 16.44 20.53
C ALA A 187 9.74 17.51 19.46
N ILE A 188 10.13 17.12 18.23
CA ILE A 188 10.52 18.03 17.15
C ILE A 188 9.55 17.94 15.97
N ALA A 189 9.01 19.07 15.53
CA ALA A 189 8.31 19.19 14.26
C ALA A 189 9.31 19.54 13.16
N VAL A 190 9.31 18.77 12.06
CA VAL A 190 10.10 19.07 10.86
C VAL A 190 9.21 19.79 9.86
N LEU A 191 9.49 21.07 9.64
CA LEU A 191 8.71 21.98 8.81
C LEU A 191 9.50 22.35 7.55
N LYS A 192 8.91 22.27 6.36
CA LYS A 192 9.56 22.65 5.10
C LYS A 192 8.94 23.92 4.55
N THR A 193 9.74 24.98 4.44
CA THR A 193 9.30 26.27 3.89
C THR A 193 9.22 26.25 2.37
N GLU A 194 8.65 27.30 1.76
CA GLU A 194 8.43 27.39 0.30
C GLU A 194 9.73 27.32 -0.53
N ASP A 195 10.84 27.77 0.06
CA ASP A 195 12.19 27.68 -0.50
C ASP A 195 12.78 26.25 -0.43
N GLY A 196 12.02 25.29 0.08
CA GLY A 196 12.39 23.89 0.21
C GLY A 196 13.27 23.58 1.42
N LYS A 197 13.55 24.56 2.28
CA LYS A 197 14.40 24.38 3.45
C LYS A 197 13.64 23.70 4.59
N GLU A 198 14.20 22.63 5.13
CA GLU A 198 13.68 21.98 6.34
C GLU A 198 14.15 22.71 7.60
N TYR A 199 13.20 22.96 8.50
CA TYR A 199 13.38 23.56 9.81
C TYR A 199 12.91 22.59 10.87
N ARG A 200 13.82 22.22 11.76
CA ARG A 200 13.53 21.39 12.94
C ARG A 200 13.17 22.32 14.08
N TYR A 201 11.93 22.24 14.57
CA TYR A 201 11.42 23.16 15.57
C TYR A 201 10.83 22.42 16.78
N PRO A 202 11.18 22.78 18.03
CA PRO A 202 10.61 22.14 19.21
C PRO A 202 9.10 22.34 19.30
N ILE A 203 8.35 21.26 19.47
CA ILE A 203 6.88 21.29 19.59
C ILE A 203 6.47 22.07 20.84
N ALA A 204 7.27 22.02 21.91
CA ALA A 204 7.05 22.79 23.13
C ALA A 204 7.06 24.32 22.89
N ASP A 205 7.75 24.79 21.85
CA ASP A 205 7.90 26.21 21.53
C ASP A 205 6.88 26.70 20.50
N LEU A 206 6.09 25.79 19.93
CA LEU A 206 4.97 26.14 19.05
C LEU A 206 3.81 26.72 19.85
N SER A 207 3.02 27.60 19.23
CA SER A 207 1.77 28.08 19.81
C SER A 207 0.79 26.92 20.00
N ASP A 208 -0.17 27.06 20.91
CA ASP A 208 -1.15 26.00 21.17
C ASP A 208 -1.96 25.66 19.90
N GLU A 209 -2.27 26.67 19.10
CA GLU A 209 -2.93 26.49 17.79
C GLU A 209 -2.05 25.71 16.79
N SER A 210 -0.74 25.97 16.76
CA SER A 210 0.18 25.26 15.87
C SER A 210 0.47 23.83 16.36
N ARG A 211 0.48 23.63 17.68
CA ARG A 211 0.58 22.30 18.30
C ARG A 211 -0.67 21.45 18.03
N ALA A 212 -1.86 22.05 18.14
CA ALA A 212 -3.12 21.36 17.86
C ALA A 212 -3.17 20.83 16.41
N ARG A 213 -2.52 21.54 15.47
CA ARG A 213 -2.37 21.13 14.07
C ARG A 213 -1.44 19.94 13.85
N LEU A 214 -0.60 19.57 14.82
CA LEU A 214 0.24 18.37 14.75
C LEU A 214 -0.57 17.08 15.00
N GLY A 215 -1.82 17.17 15.46
CA GLY A 215 -2.70 16.00 15.64
C GLY A 215 -2.12 14.90 16.55
N LYS A 216 -2.40 13.63 16.23
CA LYS A 216 -1.86 12.44 16.92
C LYS A 216 -0.36 12.21 16.69
N ALA A 217 0.33 13.07 15.94
CA ALA A 217 1.77 12.93 15.65
C ALA A 217 2.67 13.35 16.81
N VAL A 218 2.10 13.89 17.90
CA VAL A 218 2.83 14.19 19.14
C VAL A 218 2.78 12.96 20.06
N PRO A 219 3.92 12.29 20.37
CA PRO A 219 3.92 11.26 21.40
C PRO A 219 3.55 11.88 22.75
N GLN A 220 2.63 11.23 23.48
CA GLN A 220 2.26 11.57 24.86
C GLN A 220 3.46 11.46 25.80
#